data_AF-A0A7K4NYR3-F1
#
_entry.id   AF-A0A7K4NYR3-F1
#
_cell.length_a   1.000
_cell.length_b   1.000
_cell.length_c   1.000
_cell.angle_alpha   90.00
_cell.angle_beta   90.00
_cell.angle_gamma   90.00
#
_symmetry.space_group_name_H-M   'P 1'
#
loop_
_entity.id
_entity.type
_entity.pdbx_description
1 polymer ?
#
loop_
_entity_poly.entity_id
_entity_poly.type
_entity_poly.pdbx_seq_one_letter_code
_entity_poly.pdbx_strand_id
1 'polypeptide(L)'
;MARSNKSGYIEKFLKTADKALQEGVKKADRALQEGVKKADRVLDNAVDIGVMTAKQASKTSKELRNQAKKEREVLQKRGIKKLNEGISAAKNITSNTDEDLEILKKLGKLRANGIITEKEFQAKKKKILDRI
;
A
#
# COMPACT_ATOMS: atom_id res chain seq x y z
N MET A 1 10.59 -96.58 -0.72
CA MET A 1 9.44 -95.71 -1.05
C MET A 1 9.46 -94.41 -0.23
N ALA A 2 10.43 -93.50 -0.44
CA ALA A 2 10.58 -92.29 0.40
C ALA A 2 10.60 -90.95 -0.38
N ARG A 3 10.51 -90.98 -1.71
CA ARG A 3 10.60 -89.77 -2.56
C ARG A 3 9.26 -89.08 -2.84
N SER A 4 8.12 -89.76 -2.69
CA SER A 4 6.79 -89.22 -3.02
C SER A 4 6.29 -88.18 -2.00
N ASN A 5 6.50 -88.40 -0.70
CA ASN A 5 6.00 -87.50 0.33
C ASN A 5 6.71 -86.13 0.31
N LYS A 6 8.02 -86.08 0.05
CA LYS A 6 8.80 -84.83 0.00
C LYS A 6 8.36 -83.90 -1.15
N SER A 7 7.94 -84.48 -2.28
CA SER A 7 7.48 -83.72 -3.46
C SER A 7 6.16 -82.98 -3.20
N GLY A 8 5.22 -83.59 -2.47
CA GLY A 8 3.91 -82.98 -2.20
C GLY A 8 3.97 -81.80 -1.22
N TYR A 9 4.90 -81.81 -0.26
CA TYR A 9 5.09 -80.66 0.66
C TYR A 9 5.67 -79.44 -0.05
N ILE A 10 6.61 -79.64 -0.97
CA ILE A 10 7.22 -78.56 -1.75
C ILE A 10 6.16 -77.90 -2.64
N GLU A 11 5.32 -78.69 -3.30
CA GLU A 11 4.24 -78.15 -4.15
C GLU A 11 3.23 -77.31 -3.35
N LYS A 12 2.83 -77.76 -2.15
CA LYS A 12 1.94 -77.00 -1.26
C LYS A 12 2.58 -75.69 -0.79
N PHE A 13 3.87 -75.70 -0.47
CA PHE A 13 4.62 -74.52 -0.09
C PHE A 13 4.66 -73.50 -1.23
N LEU A 14 5.02 -73.93 -2.44
CA LEU A 14 5.07 -73.07 -3.63
C LEU A 14 3.69 -72.45 -3.94
N LYS A 15 2.61 -73.24 -3.90
CA LYS A 15 1.24 -72.71 -4.08
C LYS A 15 0.85 -71.68 -3.01
N THR A 16 1.32 -71.86 -1.78
CA THR A 16 1.05 -70.90 -0.68
C THR A 16 1.84 -69.61 -0.89
N ALA A 17 3.11 -69.73 -1.27
CA ALA A 17 3.96 -68.59 -1.60
C ALA A 17 3.39 -67.79 -2.78
N ASP A 18 2.97 -68.46 -3.85
CA ASP A 18 2.34 -67.80 -5.02
C ASP A 18 1.07 -67.04 -4.62
N LYS A 19 0.21 -67.62 -3.78
CA LYS A 19 -0.98 -66.93 -3.27
C LYS A 19 -0.61 -65.70 -2.43
N ALA A 20 0.37 -65.83 -1.54
CA ALA A 20 0.82 -64.71 -0.71
C ALA A 20 1.41 -63.58 -1.57
N LEU A 21 2.17 -63.90 -2.61
CA LEU A 21 2.69 -62.93 -3.57
C LEU A 21 1.56 -62.24 -4.34
N GLN A 22 0.58 -62.98 -4.85
CA GLN A 22 -0.57 -62.41 -5.56
C GLN A 22 -1.40 -61.48 -4.66
N GLU A 23 -1.64 -61.86 -3.41
CA GLU A 23 -2.34 -60.99 -2.45
C GLU A 23 -1.52 -59.76 -2.07
N GLY A 24 -0.20 -59.92 -1.91
CA GLY A 24 0.72 -58.82 -1.65
C GLY A 24 0.69 -57.77 -2.77
N VAL A 25 0.77 -58.21 -4.02
CA VAL A 25 0.67 -57.34 -5.21
C VAL A 25 -0.68 -56.62 -5.24
N LYS A 26 -1.79 -57.34 -5.07
CA LYS A 26 -3.13 -56.72 -5.04
C LYS A 26 -3.29 -55.67 -3.94
N LYS A 27 -2.71 -55.90 -2.76
CA LYS A 27 -2.73 -54.94 -1.65
C LYS A 27 -1.88 -53.71 -1.97
N ALA A 28 -0.69 -53.91 -2.55
CA ALA A 28 0.18 -52.83 -2.98
C ALA A 28 -0.50 -51.95 -4.05
N ASP A 29 -1.13 -52.56 -5.06
CA ASP A 29 -1.86 -51.84 -6.10
C ASP A 29 -2.98 -50.98 -5.53
N ARG A 30 -3.77 -51.52 -4.59
CA ARG A 30 -4.83 -50.75 -3.91
C ARG A 30 -4.26 -49.58 -3.11
N ALA A 31 -3.20 -49.81 -2.34
CA ALA A 31 -2.56 -48.77 -1.55
C ALA A 31 -2.01 -47.65 -2.44
N LEU A 32 -1.42 -47.99 -3.59
CA LEU A 32 -0.95 -47.02 -4.57
C LEU A 32 -2.11 -46.23 -5.17
N GLN A 33 -3.20 -46.90 -5.59
CA GLN A 33 -4.38 -46.22 -6.14
C GLN A 33 -5.04 -45.28 -5.14
N GLU A 34 -5.16 -45.67 -3.88
CA GLU A 34 -5.70 -44.82 -2.82
C GLU A 34 -4.76 -43.63 -2.53
N GLY A 35 -3.45 -43.87 -2.53
CA GLY A 35 -2.43 -42.82 -2.41
C GLY A 35 -2.54 -41.77 -3.51
N VAL A 36 -2.65 -42.20 -4.77
CA VAL A 36 -2.83 -41.31 -5.93
C VAL A 36 -4.13 -40.51 -5.80
N LYS A 37 -5.27 -41.16 -5.53
CA LYS A 37 -6.55 -40.46 -5.34
C LYS A 37 -6.50 -39.42 -4.22
N LYS A 38 -5.77 -39.70 -3.14
CA LYS A 38 -5.60 -38.75 -2.03
C LYS A 38 -4.71 -37.59 -2.45
N ALA A 39 -3.63 -37.85 -3.18
CA ALA A 39 -2.75 -36.81 -3.70
C ALA A 39 -3.51 -35.88 -4.65
N ASP A 40 -4.30 -36.41 -5.59
CA ASP A 40 -5.12 -35.63 -6.52
C ASP A 40 -6.08 -34.69 -5.77
N ARG A 41 -6.81 -35.21 -4.78
CA ARG A 41 -7.70 -34.38 -3.94
C ARG A 41 -6.97 -33.27 -3.19
N VAL A 42 -5.75 -33.53 -2.70
CA VAL A 42 -4.95 -32.51 -2.02
C VAL A 42 -4.51 -31.43 -3.00
N LEU A 43 -4.11 -31.83 -4.22
CA LEU A 43 -3.72 -30.90 -5.28
C LEU A 43 -4.89 -30.02 -5.72
N ASP A 44 -6.07 -30.61 -5.97
CA ASP A 44 -7.27 -29.85 -6.35
C ASP A 44 -7.63 -28.80 -5.29
N ASN A 45 -7.68 -29.21 -4.02
CA ASN A 45 -7.94 -28.29 -2.91
C ASN A 45 -6.88 -27.17 -2.82
N ALA A 46 -5.60 -27.51 -3.02
CA ALA A 46 -4.52 -26.53 -2.98
C ALA A 46 -4.64 -25.51 -4.13
N VAL A 47 -5.01 -25.97 -5.33
CA VAL A 47 -5.27 -25.09 -6.48
C VAL A 47 -6.44 -24.15 -6.20
N ASP A 48 -7.56 -24.66 -5.68
CA ASP A 48 -8.74 -23.84 -5.37
C ASP A 48 -8.42 -22.77 -4.32
N ILE A 49 -7.74 -23.15 -3.24
CA ILE A 49 -7.28 -22.19 -2.22
C ILE A 49 -6.36 -21.15 -2.86
N GLY A 50 -5.39 -21.56 -3.67
CA GLY A 50 -4.48 -20.66 -4.37
C GLY A 50 -5.21 -19.64 -5.25
N VAL A 51 -6.21 -20.09 -6.01
CA VAL A 51 -7.05 -19.23 -6.87
C VAL A 51 -7.87 -18.25 -6.02
N MET A 52 -8.51 -18.72 -4.95
CA MET A 52 -9.29 -17.86 -4.05
C MET A 52 -8.42 -16.79 -3.39
N THR A 53 -7.26 -17.18 -2.84
CA THR A 53 -6.30 -16.26 -2.22
C THR A 53 -5.78 -15.24 -3.22
N ALA A 54 -5.38 -15.66 -4.42
CA ALA A 54 -4.90 -14.74 -5.47
C ALA A 54 -5.99 -13.75 -5.89
N LYS A 55 -7.24 -14.20 -6.02
CA LYS A 55 -8.38 -13.34 -6.36
C LYS A 55 -8.67 -12.31 -5.26
N GLN A 56 -8.64 -12.72 -4.00
CA GLN A 56 -8.83 -11.82 -2.86
C GLN A 56 -7.69 -10.79 -2.78
N ALA A 57 -6.44 -11.24 -2.87
CA ALA A 57 -5.27 -10.35 -2.89
C ALA A 57 -5.36 -9.32 -4.02
N SER A 58 -5.76 -9.75 -5.24
CA SER A 58 -5.95 -8.85 -6.38
C SER A 58 -7.04 -7.80 -6.13
N LYS A 59 -8.19 -8.20 -5.56
CA LYS A 59 -9.28 -7.30 -5.23
C LYS A 59 -8.85 -6.25 -4.19
N THR A 60 -8.28 -6.70 -3.07
CA THR A 60 -7.80 -5.81 -2.00
C THR A 60 -6.71 -4.86 -2.51
N SER A 61 -5.79 -5.35 -3.34
CA SER A 61 -4.73 -4.50 -3.93
C SER A 61 -5.31 -3.37 -4.80
N LYS A 62 -6.35 -3.66 -5.60
CA LYS A 62 -7.03 -2.64 -6.42
C LYS A 62 -7.74 -1.60 -5.55
N GLU A 63 -8.42 -2.04 -4.50
CA GLU A 63 -9.10 -1.16 -3.55
C GLU A 63 -8.12 -0.21 -2.85
N LEU A 64 -7.02 -0.74 -2.32
CA LEU A 64 -5.96 0.05 -1.69
C LEU A 64 -5.35 1.07 -2.66
N ARG A 65 -5.07 0.67 -3.90
CA ARG A 65 -4.54 1.58 -4.93
C ARG A 65 -5.50 2.73 -5.24
N ASN A 66 -6.80 2.43 -5.32
CA ASN A 66 -7.82 3.45 -5.57
C ASN A 66 -7.96 4.42 -4.39
N GLN A 67 -7.92 3.90 -3.16
CA GLN A 67 -7.95 4.73 -1.95
C GLN A 67 -6.73 5.65 -1.88
N ALA A 68 -5.53 5.11 -2.08
CA ALA A 68 -4.29 5.88 -2.09
C ALA A 68 -4.30 6.99 -3.15
N LYS A 69 -4.87 6.73 -4.34
CA LYS A 69 -5.03 7.75 -5.40
C LYS A 69 -5.93 8.89 -4.94
N LYS A 70 -7.09 8.59 -4.35
CA LYS A 70 -8.03 9.60 -3.84
C LYS A 70 -7.39 10.44 -2.72
N GLU A 71 -6.76 9.79 -1.76
CA GLU A 71 -6.09 10.48 -0.65
C GLU A 71 -4.99 11.41 -1.14
N ARG A 72 -4.16 10.94 -2.10
CA ARG A 72 -3.14 11.78 -2.74
C ARG A 72 -3.74 13.04 -3.36
N GLU A 73 -4.82 12.92 -4.13
CA GLU A 73 -5.47 14.06 -4.76
C GLU A 73 -5.99 15.08 -3.74
N VAL A 74 -6.61 14.60 -2.65
CA VAL A 74 -7.07 15.45 -1.54
C VAL A 74 -5.91 16.16 -0.86
N LEU A 75 -4.81 15.44 -0.60
CA LEU A 75 -3.63 15.98 0.06
C LEU A 75 -2.94 17.05 -0.80
N GLN A 76 -2.83 16.80 -2.11
CA GLN A 76 -2.30 17.78 -3.07
C GLN A 76 -3.15 19.05 -3.12
N LYS A 77 -4.48 18.92 -3.25
CA LYS A 77 -5.40 20.07 -3.24
C LYS A 77 -5.28 20.88 -1.95
N ARG A 78 -5.22 20.21 -0.80
CA ARG A 78 -5.06 20.85 0.51
C ARG A 78 -3.70 21.56 0.63
N GLY A 79 -2.64 20.92 0.13
CA GLY A 79 -1.29 21.50 0.10
C GLY A 79 -1.24 22.78 -0.72
N ILE A 80 -1.74 22.74 -1.96
CA ILE A 80 -1.79 23.91 -2.85
C ILE A 80 -2.62 25.04 -2.21
N LYS A 81 -3.79 24.71 -1.64
CA LYS A 81 -4.63 25.71 -0.95
C LYS A 81 -3.87 26.42 0.18
N LYS A 82 -3.21 25.66 1.06
CA LYS A 82 -2.44 26.23 2.17
C LYS A 82 -1.25 27.07 1.71
N LEU A 83 -0.56 26.62 0.65
CA LEU A 83 0.54 27.38 0.06
C LEU A 83 0.04 28.71 -0.51
N ASN A 84 -1.08 28.70 -1.23
CA ASN A 84 -1.68 29.93 -1.77
C ASN A 84 -2.13 30.87 -0.65
N GLU A 85 -2.78 30.36 0.40
CA GLU A 85 -3.15 31.15 1.58
C GLU A 85 -1.92 31.80 2.23
N GLY A 86 -0.83 31.04 2.41
CA GLY A 86 0.43 31.56 2.96
C GLY A 86 1.08 32.62 2.06
N ILE A 87 1.11 32.40 0.74
CA ILE A 87 1.62 33.37 -0.23
C ILE A 87 0.78 34.65 -0.23
N SER A 88 -0.55 34.54 -0.22
CA SER A 88 -1.44 35.69 -0.16
C SER A 88 -1.27 36.48 1.13
N ALA A 89 -1.14 35.81 2.28
CA ALA A 89 -0.89 36.46 3.55
C ALA A 89 0.45 37.22 3.54
N ALA A 90 1.52 36.59 3.05
CA ALA A 90 2.83 37.24 2.91
C ALA A 90 2.79 38.43 1.96
N LYS A 91 2.12 38.29 0.80
CA LYS A 91 1.98 39.35 -0.19
C LYS A 91 1.25 40.57 0.37
N ASN A 92 0.18 40.35 1.14
CA ASN A 92 -0.57 41.42 1.79
C ASN A 92 0.27 42.18 2.82
N ILE A 93 1.17 41.49 3.55
CA ILE A 93 2.11 42.14 4.46
C ILE A 93 3.05 43.05 3.67
N THR A 94 3.65 42.53 2.58
CA THR A 94 4.60 43.32 1.78
C THR A 94 3.95 44.51 1.07
N SER A 95 2.71 44.37 0.55
CA SER A 95 2.02 45.47 -0.12
C SER A 95 1.66 46.60 0.84
N ASN A 96 1.27 46.27 2.07
CA ASN A 96 1.03 47.28 3.11
C ASN A 96 2.31 48.06 3.43
N THR A 97 3.46 47.38 3.52
CA THR A 97 4.75 48.05 3.71
C THR A 97 5.11 48.97 2.55
N ASP A 98 4.90 48.53 1.30
CA ASP A 98 5.16 49.36 0.12
C ASP A 98 4.27 50.62 0.06
N GLU A 99 2.99 50.48 0.40
CA GLU A 99 2.04 51.60 0.52
C GLU A 99 2.47 52.58 1.63
N ASP A 100 2.83 52.07 2.81
CA ASP A 100 3.28 52.90 3.92
C ASP A 100 4.59 53.64 3.59
N LEU A 101 5.52 53.02 2.84
CA LEU A 101 6.72 53.67 2.30
C LEU A 101 6.39 54.77 1.29
N GLU A 102 5.38 54.58 0.42
CA GLU A 102 4.90 55.64 -0.47
C GLU A 102 4.31 56.83 0.30
N ILE A 103 3.51 56.56 1.32
CA ILE A 103 2.90 57.60 2.17
C ILE A 103 4.01 58.42 2.85
N LEU A 104 5.07 57.77 3.34
CA LEU A 104 6.24 58.44 3.90
C LEU A 104 6.95 59.35 2.88
N LYS A 105 7.11 58.90 1.62
CA LYS A 105 7.67 59.73 0.55
C LYS A 105 6.81 60.98 0.28
N LYS A 106 5.48 60.82 0.24
CA LYS A 106 4.53 61.94 0.05
C LYS A 106 4.58 62.93 1.22
N LEU A 107 4.61 62.44 2.45
CA LEU A 107 4.79 63.24 3.68
C LEU A 107 6.08 64.07 3.65
N GLY A 108 7.20 63.49 3.19
CA GLY A 108 8.47 64.20 3.03
C GLY A 108 8.37 65.36 2.05
N LYS A 109 7.65 65.19 0.93
CA LYS A 109 7.41 66.27 -0.06
C LYS A 109 6.57 67.40 0.51
N LEU A 110 5.52 67.09 1.28
CA LEU A 110 4.67 68.11 1.93
C LEU A 110 5.44 68.96 2.94
N ARG A 111 6.33 68.33 3.71
CA ARG A 111 7.25 69.02 4.62
C ARG A 111 8.20 69.94 3.85
N ALA A 112 8.82 69.45 2.78
CA ALA A 112 9.75 70.22 1.96
C ALA A 112 9.08 71.46 1.32
N ASN A 113 7.80 71.34 0.97
CA ASN A 113 7.01 72.43 0.41
C ASN A 113 6.41 73.37 1.48
N GLY A 114 6.71 73.16 2.77
CA GLY A 114 6.22 74.01 3.87
C GLY A 114 4.72 73.90 4.17
N ILE A 115 4.04 72.89 3.61
CA ILE A 115 2.59 72.69 3.78
C ILE A 115 2.26 72.15 5.17
N ILE A 116 3.18 71.39 5.77
CA ILE A 116 3.05 70.83 7.13
C ILE A 116 4.23 71.24 8.01
N THR A 117 3.99 71.34 9.31
CA THR A 117 5.04 71.65 10.29
C THR A 117 5.87 70.41 10.65
N GLU A 118 7.08 70.63 11.18
CA GLU A 118 7.97 69.53 11.62
C GLU A 118 7.30 68.61 12.65
N LYS A 119 6.57 69.21 13.60
CA LYS A 119 5.88 68.46 14.66
C LYS A 119 4.82 67.53 14.08
N GLU A 120 4.05 68.02 13.11
CA GLU A 120 3.02 67.21 12.42
C GLU A 120 3.64 66.10 11.57
N PHE A 121 4.74 66.39 10.88
CA PHE A 121 5.49 65.41 10.11
C PHE A 121 6.01 64.27 11.01
N GLN A 122 6.66 64.58 12.13
CA GLN A 122 7.20 63.56 13.04
C GLN A 122 6.10 62.71 13.67
N ALA A 123 4.99 63.33 14.09
CA ALA A 123 3.85 62.61 14.65
C ALA A 123 3.23 61.62 13.64
N LYS A 124 3.10 62.02 12.37
CA LYS A 124 2.56 61.15 11.30
C LYS A 124 3.56 60.08 10.87
N LYS A 125 4.86 60.41 10.76
CA LYS A 125 5.93 59.48 10.45
C LYS A 125 6.02 58.35 11.48
N LYS A 126 5.98 58.68 12.77
CA LYS A 126 6.01 57.69 13.85
C LYS A 126 4.86 56.69 13.74
N LYS A 127 3.63 57.18 13.56
CA LYS A 127 2.43 56.32 13.40
C LYS A 127 2.52 55.34 12.22
N ILE A 128 3.18 55.73 11.13
CA ILE A 128 3.35 54.87 9.95
C ILE A 128 4.47 53.86 10.20
N LEU A 129 5.59 54.29 10.79
CA LEU A 129 6.69 53.40 11.15
C LEU A 129 6.28 52.36 12.20
N ASP A 130 5.37 52.70 13.12
CA ASP A 130 4.83 51.74 14.11
C ASP A 130 3.94 50.64 13.46
N ARG A 131 3.53 50.81 12.20
CA ARG A 131 2.72 49.83 11.43
C ARG A 131 3.55 48.90 10.54
N ILE A 132 4.84 49.20 10.35
CA ILE A 132 5.79 48.42 9.54
C ILE A 132 6.64 47.56 10.48
#